data_AF-D5U2R3-F1
#
_entry.id   AF-D5U2R3-F1
#
_cell.length_a   1.000
_cell.length_b   1.000
_cell.length_c   1.000
_cell.angle_alpha   90.00
_cell.angle_beta   90.00
_cell.angle_gamma   90.00
#
_symmetry.space_group_name_H-M   'P 1'
#
loop_
_entity.id
_entity.type
_entity.pdbx_description
1 polymer ?
#
loop_
_entity_poly.entity_id
_entity_poly.type
_entity_poly.pdbx_seq_one_letter_code
_entity_poly.pdbx_strand_id
1 'polypeptide(L)'
;MKIFMKLPSNRWILIKDRLKQVTIRSGRKTTRYVLVGETLKEEPVFPEKKFETLTIPSGRVNKFAIKLLDMKTPQDAIVILSPLDPENYKVEFTGINPQLIKDLINAVIE
;
A
#
# COMPACT_ATOMS: atom_id res chain seq x y z
N MET A 1 7.53 8.93 -4.31
CA MET A 1 7.30 7.50 -4.10
C MET A 1 6.25 6.98 -5.06
N LYS A 2 6.42 5.75 -5.54
CA LYS A 2 5.41 5.00 -6.30
C LYS A 2 4.98 3.77 -5.50
N ILE A 3 3.68 3.52 -5.44
CA ILE A 3 3.11 2.39 -4.71
C ILE A 3 2.40 1.49 -5.72
N PHE A 4 2.89 0.28 -5.88
CA PHE A 4 2.33 -0.75 -6.75
C PHE A 4 1.60 -1.79 -5.91
N MET A 5 0.44 -2.24 -6.37
CA MET A 5 -0.33 -3.28 -5.71
C MET A 5 -0.73 -4.34 -6.74
N LYS A 6 -0.38 -5.59 -6.45
CA LYS A 6 -0.91 -6.76 -7.13
C LYS A 6 -2.15 -7.23 -6.38
N LEU A 7 -3.27 -7.32 -7.10
CA LEU A 7 -4.50 -7.87 -6.56
C LEU A 7 -4.48 -9.40 -6.62
N PRO A 8 -5.29 -10.10 -5.79
CA PRO A 8 -5.47 -11.56 -5.90
C PRO A 8 -5.95 -12.01 -7.28
N SER A 9 -6.66 -11.14 -8.01
CA SER A 9 -7.03 -11.35 -9.42
C SER A 9 -5.86 -11.26 -10.42
N ASN A 10 -4.61 -11.23 -9.94
CA ASN A 10 -3.39 -11.08 -10.73
C ASN A 10 -3.28 -9.75 -11.52
N ARG A 11 -4.07 -8.74 -11.15
CA ARG A 11 -4.06 -7.40 -11.76
C ARG A 11 -3.12 -6.48 -11.00
N TRP A 12 -2.39 -5.65 -11.74
CA TRP A 12 -1.47 -4.66 -11.19
C TRP A 12 -2.11 -3.28 -11.16
N ILE A 13 -1.91 -2.55 -10.07
CA ILE A 13 -2.43 -1.21 -9.86
C ILE A 13 -1.29 -0.31 -9.39
N LEU A 14 -1.09 0.84 -10.05
CA LEU A 14 -0.32 1.94 -9.51
C LEU A 14 -1.24 2.83 -8.67
N ILE A 15 -1.08 2.80 -7.35
CA ILE A 15 -1.85 3.63 -6.43
C ILE A 15 -1.34 5.06 -6.53
N LYS A 16 -2.26 5.99 -6.80
CA LYS A 16 -1.96 7.42 -6.99
C LYS A 16 -2.50 8.29 -5.86
N ASP A 17 -3.67 7.93 -5.33
CA ASP A 17 -4.35 8.77 -4.33
C ASP A 17 -5.38 7.95 -3.52
N ARG A 18 -6.18 8.63 -2.72
CA ARG A 18 -7.33 8.11 -1.99
C ARG A 18 -8.52 9.06 -2.06
N LEU A 19 -9.72 8.51 -2.11
CA LEU A 19 -10.95 9.25 -1.93
C LEU A 19 -11.47 9.10 -0.50
N LYS A 20 -11.75 10.22 0.15
CA LYS A 20 -12.42 10.25 1.45
C LYS A 20 -13.92 10.14 1.24
N GLN A 21 -14.49 9.01 1.63
CA GLN A 21 -15.93 8.78 1.62
C GLN A 21 -16.49 8.99 3.03
N VAL A 22 -17.43 9.91 3.16
CA VAL A 22 -18.11 10.18 4.44
C VAL A 22 -19.56 9.72 4.29
N THR A 23 -19.97 8.79 5.15
CA THR A 23 -21.36 8.34 5.24
C THR A 23 -21.95 8.77 6.58
N ILE A 24 -23.15 9.35 6.55
CA ILE A 24 -23.89 9.72 7.75
C ILE A 24 -25.13 8.82 7.80
N ARG A 25 -25.26 7.99 8.84
CA ARG A 25 -26.45 7.15 9.06
C ARG A 25 -26.87 7.23 10.52
N SER A 26 -28.12 7.59 10.76
CA SER A 26 -28.71 7.73 12.12
C SER A 26 -27.85 8.59 13.06
N GLY A 27 -27.38 9.74 12.58
CA GLY A 27 -26.52 10.67 13.35
C GLY A 27 -25.06 10.23 13.50
N ARG A 28 -24.69 9.00 13.16
CA ARG A 28 -23.31 8.51 13.22
C ARG A 28 -22.58 8.81 11.91
N LYS A 29 -21.46 9.53 12.01
CA LYS A 29 -20.54 9.81 10.90
C LYS A 29 -19.50 8.70 10.79
N THR A 30 -19.44 8.03 9.65
CA THR A 30 -18.38 7.06 9.34
C THR A 30 -17.54 7.61 8.19
N THR A 31 -16.22 7.64 8.37
CA THR A 31 -15.28 7.99 7.31
C THR A 31 -14.60 6.72 6.82
N ARG A 32 -14.64 6.49 5.52
CA ARG A 32 -13.88 5.45 4.82
C ARG A 32 -12.95 6.09 3.80
N TYR A 33 -11.85 5.42 3.51
CA TYR A 33 -10.93 5.83 2.46
C TYR A 33 -10.88 4.73 1.40
N VAL A 34 -11.03 5.12 0.15
CA VAL A 34 -10.95 4.22 -1.01
C VAL A 34 -9.67 4.56 -1.76
N LEU A 35 -8.82 3.57 -2.02
CA LEU A 35 -7.61 3.77 -2.81
C LEU A 35 -7.98 4.03 -4.27
N VAL A 36 -7.33 5.01 -4.88
CA VAL A 36 -7.45 5.34 -6.29
C VAL A 36 -6.12 5.04 -6.96
N GLY A 37 -6.18 4.33 -8.08
CA GLY A 37 -5.00 3.98 -8.86
C GLY A 37 -5.32 3.67 -10.30
N GLU A 38 -4.27 3.57 -11.10
CA GLU A 38 -4.35 3.18 -12.50
C GLU A 38 -4.04 1.69 -12.63
N THR A 39 -4.84 0.99 -13.42
CA THR A 39 -4.54 -0.41 -13.75
C THR A 39 -3.37 -0.46 -14.73
N LEU A 40 -2.38 -1.29 -14.43
CA LEU A 40 -1.26 -1.56 -15.32
C LEU A 40 -1.58 -2.79 -16.17
N LYS A 41 -1.24 -2.72 -17.46
CA LYS A 41 -1.42 -3.85 -18.40
C LYS A 41 -0.46 -4.99 -18.08
N GLU A 42 0.71 -4.66 -17.56
CA GLU A 42 1.82 -5.58 -17.33
C GLU A 42 2.41 -5.37 -15.93
N GLU A 43 3.14 -6.37 -15.46
CA GLU A 43 3.89 -6.30 -14.21
C GLU A 43 4.98 -5.23 -14.27
N PRO A 44 5.09 -4.35 -13.27
CA PRO A 44 6.13 -3.32 -13.27
C PRO A 44 7.52 -3.97 -13.06
N VAL A 45 8.45 -3.67 -13.97
CA VAL A 45 9.83 -4.18 -13.93
C VAL A 45 10.77 -3.14 -13.35
N PHE A 46 11.64 -3.56 -12.43
CA PHE A 46 12.63 -2.70 -11.78
C PHE A 46 14.03 -3.31 -11.90
N PRO A 47 14.72 -3.12 -13.03
CA PRO A 47 16.08 -3.61 -13.20
C PRO A 47 16.98 -2.97 -12.13
N GLU A 48 17.93 -3.75 -11.61
CA GLU A 48 19.02 -3.27 -10.74
C GLU A 48 18.63 -2.70 -9.37
N LYS A 49 17.34 -2.76 -8.98
CA LYS A 49 16.91 -2.34 -7.64
C LYS A 49 16.95 -3.50 -6.65
N LYS A 50 17.64 -3.29 -5.53
CA LYS A 50 17.56 -4.17 -4.36
C LYS A 50 16.35 -3.76 -3.51
N PHE A 51 15.50 -4.73 -3.24
CA PHE A 51 14.32 -4.56 -2.40
C PHE A 51 14.53 -5.23 -1.05
N GLU A 52 14.09 -4.55 -0.01
CA GLU A 52 13.84 -5.17 1.29
C GLU A 52 12.42 -5.70 1.33
N THR A 53 12.21 -6.78 2.10
CA THR A 53 10.93 -7.49 2.16
C THR A 53 10.44 -7.58 3.59
N LEU A 54 9.16 -7.26 3.79
CA LEU A 54 8.41 -7.47 5.04
C LEU A 54 7.04 -8.06 4.73
N THR A 55 6.31 -8.43 5.76
CA THR A 55 4.96 -9.00 5.66
C THR A 55 3.98 -8.13 6.42
N ILE A 56 2.76 -8.02 5.91
CA ILE A 56 1.64 -7.32 6.56
C ILE A 56 0.36 -8.16 6.42
N PRO A 57 -0.53 -8.18 7.44
CA PRO A 57 -1.83 -8.83 7.30
C PRO A 57 -2.68 -8.23 6.18
N SER A 58 -3.36 -9.08 5.40
CA SER A 58 -4.26 -8.72 4.30
C SER A 58 -5.30 -7.69 4.73
N GLY A 59 -5.88 -7.86 5.93
CA GLY A 59 -6.88 -6.92 6.49
C GLY A 59 -6.35 -5.52 6.76
N ARG A 60 -5.02 -5.31 6.78
CA ARG A 60 -4.38 -4.01 7.08
C ARG A 60 -3.72 -3.37 5.86
N VAL A 61 -3.60 -4.07 4.73
CA VAL A 61 -2.88 -3.59 3.54
C VAL A 61 -3.40 -2.25 3.01
N ASN A 62 -4.72 -2.03 2.99
CA ASN A 62 -5.29 -0.77 2.52
C ASN A 62 -4.97 0.40 3.47
N LYS A 63 -5.05 0.17 4.78
CA LYS A 63 -4.69 1.18 5.80
C LYS A 63 -3.21 1.52 5.70
N PHE A 64 -2.37 0.53 5.44
CA PHE A 64 -0.95 0.73 5.18
C PHE A 64 -0.69 1.57 3.94
N ALA A 65 -1.28 1.23 2.79
CA ALA A 65 -1.16 2.00 1.56
C ALA A 65 -1.63 3.47 1.73
N ILE A 66 -2.70 3.69 2.48
CA ILE A 66 -3.18 5.04 2.83
C ILE A 66 -2.13 5.80 3.64
N LYS A 67 -1.51 5.17 4.65
CA LYS A 67 -0.44 5.81 5.42
C LYS A 67 0.79 6.09 4.57
N LEU A 68 1.15 5.20 3.65
CA LEU A 68 2.24 5.43 2.70
C LEU A 68 2.00 6.70 1.86
N LEU A 69 0.77 6.93 1.40
CA LEU A 69 0.42 8.15 0.67
C LEU A 69 0.60 9.43 1.50
N ASP A 70 0.47 9.36 2.82
CA ASP A 70 0.66 10.52 3.72
C ASP A 70 2.13 10.84 3.99
N MET A 71 3.04 9.90 3.67
CA MET A 71 4.43 10.09 4.01
C MET A 71 5.15 11.02 3.04
N LYS A 72 6.00 11.88 3.61
CA LYS A 72 7.01 12.59 2.85
C LYS A 72 8.22 11.67 2.65
N THR A 73 8.25 10.96 1.52
CA THR A 73 9.37 10.10 1.12
C THR A 73 10.00 10.58 -0.18
N PRO A 74 11.24 10.15 -0.48
CA PRO A 74 11.89 10.44 -1.76
C PRO A 74 11.01 10.10 -2.97
N GLN A 75 11.15 10.85 -4.06
CA GLN A 75 10.33 10.64 -5.26
C GLN A 75 10.60 9.27 -5.90
N ASP A 76 11.83 8.79 -5.83
CA ASP A 76 12.35 7.53 -6.38
C ASP A 76 12.08 6.29 -5.51
N ALA A 77 11.53 6.48 -4.31
CA ALA A 77 11.09 5.40 -3.43
C ALA A 77 10.00 4.55 -4.11
N ILE A 78 10.08 3.23 -3.94
CA ILE A 78 9.12 2.28 -4.51
C ILE A 78 8.65 1.34 -3.41
N VAL A 79 7.34 1.10 -3.38
CA VAL A 79 6.72 0.05 -2.56
C VAL A 79 5.87 -0.82 -3.46
N ILE A 80 5.98 -2.14 -3.30
CA ILE A 80 5.22 -3.15 -4.00
C ILE A 80 4.48 -3.98 -2.95
N LEU A 81 3.17 -4.08 -3.12
CA LEU A 81 2.26 -4.84 -2.26
C LEU A 81 1.75 -6.02 -3.08
N SER A 82 2.11 -7.24 -2.72
CA SER A 82 1.65 -8.43 -3.44
C SER A 82 1.06 -9.47 -2.49
N PRO A 83 0.02 -10.22 -2.89
CA PRO A 83 -0.53 -11.28 -2.06
C PRO A 83 0.57 -12.33 -1.84
N LEU A 84 0.77 -12.73 -0.58
CA LEU A 84 1.64 -13.85 -0.22
C LEU A 84 0.79 -15.11 0.00
N ASP A 85 -0.26 -14.96 0.80
CA ASP A 85 -1.25 -15.99 1.14
C ASP A 85 -2.59 -15.30 1.47
N PRO A 86 -3.68 -16.04 1.82
CA PRO A 86 -4.96 -15.40 2.14
C PRO A 86 -4.90 -14.39 3.29
N GLU A 87 -4.03 -14.63 4.27
CA GLU A 87 -3.92 -13.84 5.50
C GLU A 87 -2.88 -12.72 5.38
N ASN A 88 -1.95 -12.80 4.43
CA ASN A 88 -0.78 -11.93 4.35
C ASN A 88 -0.47 -11.36 2.96
N TYR A 89 0.04 -10.13 2.97
CA TYR A 89 0.70 -9.49 1.83
C TYR A 89 2.19 -9.38 2.09
N LYS A 90 2.96 -9.60 1.02
CA LYS A 90 4.37 -9.25 0.94
C LYS A 90 4.49 -7.76 0.60
N VAL A 91 5.36 -7.07 1.33
CA VAL A 91 5.72 -5.66 1.15
C VAL A 91 7.17 -5.61 0.71
N GLU A 92 7.42 -5.32 -0.56
CA GLU A 92 8.76 -5.09 -1.09
C GLU A 92 8.98 -3.59 -1.25
N PHE A 93 10.08 -3.07 -0.74
CA PHE A 93 10.35 -1.63 -0.81
C PHE A 93 11.82 -1.29 -1.00
N THR A 94 12.07 -0.10 -1.53
CA THR A 94 13.41 0.44 -1.78
C THR A 94 13.37 1.97 -1.79
N GLY A 95 14.47 2.62 -1.44
CA GLY A 95 14.53 4.09 -1.30
C GLY A 95 13.79 4.63 -0.06
N ILE A 96 13.50 3.78 0.93
CA ILE A 96 12.83 4.14 2.19
C ILE A 96 13.57 3.50 3.35
N ASN A 97 13.70 4.21 4.47
CA ASN A 97 14.27 3.65 5.70
C ASN A 97 13.43 2.44 6.18
N PRO A 98 14.02 1.25 6.33
CA PRO A 98 13.32 0.03 6.75
C PRO A 98 12.63 0.15 8.09
N GLN A 99 13.22 0.87 9.04
CA GLN A 99 12.65 1.04 10.37
C GLN A 99 11.30 1.75 10.30
N LEU A 100 11.21 2.78 9.47
CA LEU A 100 9.99 3.55 9.32
C LEU A 100 8.88 2.75 8.60
N ILE A 101 9.23 1.81 7.71
CA ILE A 101 8.26 0.86 7.16
C ILE A 101 7.76 -0.11 8.24
N LYS A 102 8.66 -0.63 9.10
CA LYS A 102 8.28 -1.48 10.24
C LYS A 102 7.34 -0.75 11.21
N ASP A 103 7.67 0.49 11.57
CA ASP A 103 6.85 1.31 12.46
C ASP A 103 5.45 1.54 11.89
N LEU A 104 5.36 1.76 10.57
CA LEU A 104 4.07 1.90 9.88
C LEU A 104 3.25 0.62 9.88
N ILE A 105 3.88 -0.53 9.66
CA ILE A 105 3.22 -1.84 9.74
C ILE A 105 2.67 -2.06 11.14
N ASN A 106 3.48 -1.82 12.18
CA ASN A 106 3.06 -1.95 13.58
C ASN A 106 1.87 -1.03 13.88
N ALA A 107 1.96 0.24 13.48
CA ALA A 107 0.91 1.24 13.71
C ALA A 107 -0.39 1.02 12.90
N VAL A 108 -0.45 0.02 12.01
CA VAL A 108 -1.70 -0.40 11.37
C VAL A 108 -2.21 -1.75 11.85
N ILE A 109 -1.38 -2.54 12.53
CA ILE A 109 -1.78 -3.79 13.19
C ILE A 109 -2.48 -3.47 14.51
N GLU A 110 -1.94 -2.51 15.26
CA GLU A 110 -2.61 -1.84 16.39
C GLU A 110 -3.94 -1.20 15.94
#